data_AF-A0A8I1IM24-F1
#
_entry.id   AF-A0A8I1IM24-F1
#
_cell.length_a   1.000
_cell.length_b   1.000
_cell.length_c   1.000
_cell.angle_alpha   90.00
_cell.angle_beta   90.00
_cell.angle_gamma   90.00
#
_symmetry.space_group_name_H-M   'P 1'
#
loop_
_entity.id
_entity.type
_entity.pdbx_description
1 polymer ?
#
loop_
_entity_poly.entity_id
_entity_poly.type
_entity_poly.pdbx_seq_one_letter_code
_entity_poly.pdbx_strand_id
1 'polypeptide(L)' 'MAKRVCYNCKTDMPPETEHYEINDEVYCTDCVKAHPYTSYSYYINGEYVGGSEDDHTRYVESLDDEYEGEEDGEEQQ' A
#
# COMPACT_ATOMS: atom_id res chain seq x y z
N MET A 1 5.28 -10.78 17.34
CA MET A 1 5.25 -9.90 16.17
C MET A 1 5.29 -10.78 14.93
N ALA A 2 4.28 -10.73 14.07
CA ALA A 2 4.30 -11.50 12.82
C ALA A 2 5.30 -10.85 11.87
N LYS A 3 6.30 -11.62 11.43
CA LYS A 3 7.33 -11.18 10.50
C LYS A 3 6.72 -11.15 9.10
N ARG A 4 6.58 -9.99 8.49
CA ARG A 4 6.16 -9.86 7.08
C ARG A 4 7.41 -9.84 6.21
N VAL A 5 7.41 -10.55 5.09
CA VAL A 5 8.57 -10.63 4.19
C VAL A 5 8.10 -10.33 2.78
N CYS A 6 8.78 -9.40 2.10
CA CYS A 6 8.42 -9.01 0.75
C CYS A 6 8.50 -10.22 -0.18
N TYR A 7 7.44 -10.47 -0.96
CA TYR A 7 7.38 -11.61 -1.86
C TYR A 7 8.44 -11.51 -2.98
N ASN A 8 8.73 -10.31 -3.48
CA ASN A 8 9.69 -10.10 -4.57
C ASN A 8 11.15 -10.17 -4.11
N CYS A 9 11.60 -9.27 -3.23
CA CYS A 9 13.00 -9.16 -2.83
C CYS A 9 13.38 -9.96 -1.58
N LYS A 10 12.41 -10.59 -0.90
CA LYS A 10 12.59 -11.32 0.36
C LYS A 10 13.17 -10.48 1.50
N THR A 11 13.10 -9.16 1.39
CA THR A 11 13.46 -8.23 2.46
C THR A 11 12.48 -8.35 3.61
N ASP A 12 13.03 -8.27 4.83
CA ASP A 12 12.25 -8.26 6.05
C ASP A 12 11.50 -6.95 6.21
N MET A 13 10.21 -7.02 6.49
CA MET A 13 9.33 -5.87 6.69
C MET A 13 8.81 -5.92 8.13
N PRO A 14 9.27 -5.02 9.01
CA PRO A 14 8.71 -4.91 10.34
C PRO A 14 7.22 -4.55 10.28
N PRO A 15 6.42 -4.90 11.29
CA PRO A 15 4.96 -4.73 11.26
C PRO A 15 4.52 -3.26 11.14
N GLU A 16 5.39 -2.34 11.53
CA GLU A 16 5.28 -0.88 11.43
C GLU A 16 5.75 -0.34 10.08
N THR A 17 5.96 -1.17 9.04
CA THR A 17 6.31 -0.67 7.70
C THR A 17 5.14 -0.70 6.74
N GLU A 18 5.05 0.36 5.96
CA GLU A 18 4.16 0.47 4.82
C GLU A 18 4.44 -0.62 3.79
N HIS A 19 3.40 -1.20 3.22
CA HIS A 19 3.51 -2.25 2.22
C HIS A 19 2.26 -2.32 1.33
N TYR A 20 2.39 -3.03 0.22
CA TYR A 20 1.28 -3.32 -0.68
C TYR A 20 0.86 -4.78 -0.54
N GLU A 21 -0.43 -5.03 -0.46
CA GLU A 21 -1.04 -6.34 -0.55
C GLU A 21 -1.68 -6.48 -1.94
N ILE A 22 -1.11 -7.34 -2.79
CA ILE A 22 -1.52 -7.54 -4.19
C ILE A 22 -1.78 -9.03 -4.38
N ASN A 23 -3.01 -9.42 -4.73
CA ASN A 23 -3.39 -10.84 -4.89
C ASN A 23 -3.05 -11.72 -3.67
N ASP A 24 -3.30 -11.24 -2.45
CA ASP A 24 -2.97 -11.92 -1.18
C ASP A 24 -1.45 -12.05 -0.89
N GLU A 25 -0.60 -11.44 -1.73
CA GLU A 25 0.85 -11.40 -1.55
C GLU A 25 1.31 -10.03 -1.06
N VAL A 26 2.32 -10.02 -0.19
CA VAL A 26 2.84 -8.79 0.43
C VAL A 26 4.11 -8.31 -0.28
N TYR A 27 4.13 -7.05 -0.68
CA TYR A 27 5.24 -6.40 -1.36
C TYR A 27 5.70 -5.14 -0.63
N CYS A 28 7.01 -4.94 -0.52
CA CYS A 28 7.55 -3.68 0.01
C CYS A 28 7.33 -2.54 -0.99
N THR A 29 7.25 -1.32 -0.47
CA THR A 29 7.14 -0.07 -1.25
C THR A 29 8.31 0.13 -2.21
N ASP A 30 9.48 -0.46 -1.92
CA ASP A 30 10.67 -0.39 -2.79
C ASP A 30 10.53 -1.23 -4.07
N CYS A 31 9.78 -2.35 -4.00
CA CYS A 31 9.54 -3.22 -5.14
C CYS A 31 8.38 -2.77 -6.03
N VAL A 32 7.44 -2.02 -5.46
CA VAL A 32 6.24 -1.55 -6.15
C VAL A 32 6.45 -0.12 -6.63
N LYS A 33 6.43 0.08 -7.94
CA LYS A 33 6.45 1.43 -8.53
C LYS A 33 5.03 1.90 -8.73
N ALA A 34 4.61 2.88 -7.94
CA ALA A 34 3.36 3.59 -8.13
C ALA A 34 3.56 4.74 -9.13
N HIS A 35 2.79 4.73 -10.21
CA HIS A 35 2.75 5.81 -11.18
C HIS A 35 1.44 6.59 -11.02
N PRO A 36 1.50 7.88 -10.64
CA PRO A 36 0.32 8.73 -10.60
C PRO A 36 -0.08 9.09 -12.03
N TYR A 37 -1.27 8.66 -12.44
CA TYR A 37 -1.89 9.06 -13.70
C TYR A 37 -3.33 9.53 -13.42
N THR A 38 -4.32 9.04 -14.16
CA THR A 38 -5.73 9.21 -13.79
C THR A 38 -6.11 8.41 -12.53
N SER A 39 -5.41 7.29 -12.31
CA SER A 39 -5.48 6.43 -11.12
C SER A 39 -4.07 5.92 -10.84
N TYR A 40 -3.77 5.56 -9.59
CA TYR A 40 -2.45 5.01 -9.27
C TYR A 40 -2.31 3.65 -9.95
N SER A 41 -1.29 3.49 -10.80
CA SER A 41 -0.95 2.22 -11.44
C SER A 41 0.30 1.65 -10.78
N TYR A 42 0.22 0.39 -10.36
CA TYR A 42 1.28 -0.28 -9.63
C TYR A 42 2.02 -1.26 -10.55
N TYR A 43 3.34 -1.25 -10.47
CA TYR A 43 4.22 -2.10 -11.27
C TYR A 43 5.26 -2.80 -10.40
N ILE A 44 5.44 -4.11 -10.59
CA ILE A 44 6.48 -4.91 -9.94
C ILE A 44 7.46 -5.40 -11.00
N ASN A 45 8.75 -5.08 -10.84
CA ASN A 45 9.80 -5.35 -11.86
C ASN A 45 9.46 -4.83 -13.28
N GLY A 46 8.58 -3.83 -13.39
CA GLY A 46 8.12 -3.29 -14.67
C GLY A 46 6.91 -4.00 -15.29
N GLU A 47 6.37 -5.03 -14.64
CA GLU A 47 5.11 -5.67 -15.00
C GLU A 47 3.94 -4.99 -14.29
N TYR A 48 2.85 -4.70 -15.01
CA TYR A 48 1.65 -4.10 -14.45
C TYR A 48 0.88 -5.12 -13.60
N VAL A 49 0.56 -4.77 -12.36
CA VAL A 49 -0.05 -5.70 -11.40
C VAL A 49 -1.41 -5.26 -10.89
N GLY A 50 -1.79 -4.00 -11.12
CA GLY A 50 -3.09 -3.47 -10.72
C GLY A 50 -3.06 -1.96 -10.56
N GLY A 51 -4.21 -1.39 -10.22
CA GLY A 51 -4.33 0.02 -9.88
C GLY A 51 -5.09 0.23 -8.59
N SER A 52 -5.15 1.49 -8.13
CA SER A 52 -5.89 1.87 -6.91
C SER A 52 -7.40 1.65 -6.98
N GLU A 53 -7.93 1.43 -8.19
CA GLU A 53 -9.34 1.11 -8.41
C GLU A 53 -9.62 -0.39 -8.37
N ASP A 54 -8.59 -1.23 -8.26
CA ASP A 54 -8.71 -2.67 -8.33
C ASP A 54 -8.84 -3.31 -6.93
N ASP A 55 -9.82 -4.20 -6.76
CA ASP A 55 -10.14 -4.78 -5.44
C ASP A 55 -9.03 -5.68 -4.89
N HIS A 56 -8.18 -6.21 -5.79
CA HIS A 56 -7.05 -7.08 -5.42
C HIS A 56 -5.78 -6.33 -5.02
N THR A 57 -5.76 -4.99 -5.07
CA THR A 57 -4.59 -4.17 -4.70
C THR A 57 -4.92 -3.24 -3.55
N ARG A 58 -4.21 -3.38 -2.42
CA ARG A 58 -4.38 -2.55 -1.24
C ARG A 58 -3.05 -2.00 -0.76
N TYR A 59 -3.04 -0.72 -0.42
CA TYR A 59 -1.95 -0.09 0.29
C TYR A 59 -2.22 -0.18 1.78
N VAL A 60 -1.26 -0.70 2.54
CA VAL A 60 -1.34 -0.80 4.00
C VAL A 60 -0.30 0.13 4.58
N GLU A 61 -0.80 1.17 5.24
CA GLU A 61 -0.01 2.16 5.96
C GLU A 61 0.62 1.53 7.21
N SER A 62 1.78 2.04 7.62
CA SER A 62 2.43 1.67 8.86
C SER A 62 1.54 1.99 10.05
N LEU A 63 1.45 1.09 11.04
CA LEU A 63 0.70 1.29 12.29
C LEU A 63 1.31 2.36 13.23
N ASP A 64 2.09 3.30 12.70
CA ASP A 64 2.68 4.44 13.38
C ASP A 64 2.17 5.73 12.73
N ASP A 65 0.86 5.85 12.57
CA ASP A 65 0.25 7.16 12.41
C ASP A 65 -0.96 7.19 13.34
N GLU A 66 -0.74 7.91 14.44
CA GLU A 66 -1.79 8.49 15.25
C GLU A 66 -2.85 9.05 14.30
N TYR A 67 -4.10 8.67 14.50
CA TYR A 67 -5.23 9.34 13.89
C TYR A 67 -5.14 10.83 14.30
N GLU A 68 -4.48 11.67 13.50
CA GLU A 68 -4.81 13.08 13.42
C GLU A 68 -6.19 13.11 12.78
N GLY A 69 -7.21 12.99 13.64
CA GLY A 69 -8.57 13.19 13.24
C GLY A 69 -8.68 14.54 12.56
N GLU A 70 -8.94 14.51 11.25
CA GLU A 70 -9.61 15.61 10.59
C GLU A 70 -11.07 15.60 11.07
N GLU A 71 -11.26 16.02 12.33
CA GLU A 71 -12.53 16.57 12.77
C GLU A 71 -12.68 17.96 12.14
N ASP A 72 -13.71 18.05 11.30
CA ASP A 72 -14.70 19.14 11.25
C ASP A 72 -14.84 19.89 9.92
N GLY A 73 -16.09 19.95 9.49
CA GLY A 73 -16.54 20.50 8.23
C GLY A 73 -17.98 20.08 7.92
N GLU A 74 -18.89 20.23 8.89
CA GLU A 74 -20.33 20.41 8.65
C GLU A 74 -20.51 21.38 7.46
N GLU A 75 -21.45 21.19 6.53
CA GLU A 75 -22.81 21.69 6.70
C GLU A 75 -23.72 21.02 5.66
N GLN A 76 -24.75 20.35 6.16
CA GLN A 76 -25.99 20.12 5.43
C GLN A 76 -26.77 21.44 5.45
N GLN A 77 -27.17 21.96 4.29
CA GLN A 77 -28.40 22.75 4.09
C GLN A 77 -28.72 22.96 2.61
#